data_AF-A0A352VWK0-F1
#
_entry.id   AF-A0A352VWK0-F1
#
_cell.length_a   1.000
_cell.length_b   1.000
_cell.length_c   1.000
_cell.angle_alpha   90.00
_cell.angle_beta   90.00
_cell.angle_gamma   90.00
#
_symmetry.space_group_name_H-M   'P 1'
#
loop_
_entity.id
_entity.type
_entity.pdbx_description
1 polymer ?
#
loop_
_entity_poly.entity_id
_entity_poly.type
_entity_poly.pdbx_seq_one_letter_code
_entity_poly.pdbx_strand_id
1 'polypeptide(L)' 'MIAVKAVYDGHNVKLPDSIHIHKPQKVIITFLESDNSEDEQITEDIAQLTAKSKSFDFLKEEGEDIYSDSDLKVKY' A
#
# COMPACT_ATOMS: atom_id res chain seq x y z
N MET A 1 6.41 -19.33 10.45
CA MET A 1 7.06 -18.04 10.78
C MET A 1 5.95 -17.00 10.75
N ILE A 2 5.68 -16.33 11.89
CA ILE A 2 4.60 -15.34 11.98
C ILE A 2 5.29 -13.98 12.11
N ALA A 3 5.00 -13.06 11.20
CA ALA A 3 5.42 -11.67 11.28
C ALA A 3 4.23 -10.84 11.76
N VAL A 4 4.46 -9.99 12.76
CA VAL A 4 3.40 -9.21 13.40
C VAL A 4 3.79 -7.74 13.35
N LYS A 5 2.89 -6.92 12.83
CA LYS A 5 3.03 -5.47 12.93
C LYS A 5 2.62 -5.02 14.33
N ALA A 6 3.47 -4.20 14.94
CA ALA A 6 3.26 -3.68 16.28
C ALA A 6 3.60 -2.19 16.29
N VAL A 7 3.02 -1.47 17.26
CA VAL A 7 3.34 -0.06 17.48
C VAL A 7 4.40 0.05 18.56
N TYR A 8 5.48 0.77 18.29
CA TYR A 8 6.51 1.06 19.27
C TYR A 8 6.39 2.51 19.76
N ASP A 9 6.20 2.69 21.07
CA ASP A 9 6.04 4.02 21.69
C ASP A 9 7.36 4.58 22.28
N GLY A 10 8.50 4.02 21.88
CA GLY A 10 9.82 4.38 22.39
C GLY A 10 10.23 3.61 23.65
N HIS A 11 9.30 2.91 24.31
CA HIS A 11 9.59 2.11 25.49
C HIS A 11 8.99 0.70 25.41
N ASN A 12 7.78 0.58 24.84
CA ASN A 12 7.02 -0.66 24.79
C ASN A 12 6.56 -0.96 23.36
N VAL A 13 6.55 -2.25 23.01
CA VAL A 13 5.96 -2.77 21.77
C VAL A 13 4.54 -3.23 22.06
N LYS A 14 3.55 -2.55 21.49
CA LYS A 14 2.13 -2.88 21.63
C LYS A 14 1.65 -3.64 20.40
N LEU A 15 1.15 -4.85 20.63
CA LEU A 15 0.56 -5.67 19.58
C LEU A 15 -0.91 -5.24 19.41
N PRO A 16 -1.38 -4.92 18.19
CA PRO A 16 -2.77 -4.54 17.95
C PRO A 16 -3.73 -5.70 18.20
N ASP A 17 -3.28 -6.93 17.94
CA ASP A 17 -4.04 -8.16 18.16
C ASP A 17 -3.41 -9.04 19.24
N SER A 18 -4.26 -9.71 20.02
CA SER A 18 -3.80 -10.67 21.02
C SER A 18 -3.30 -11.94 20.35
N ILE A 19 -1.98 -12.12 20.33
CA ILE A 19 -1.35 -13.32 19.76
C ILE A 19 -1.19 -14.37 20.85
N HIS A 20 -1.86 -15.49 20.67
CA HIS A 20 -1.79 -16.62 21.57
C HIS A 20 -0.52 -17.43 21.34
N ILE A 21 0.52 -17.17 22.14
CA ILE A 21 1.77 -17.93 22.12
C ILE A 21 1.68 -19.04 23.17
N HIS A 22 1.57 -20.30 22.72
CA HIS A 22 1.40 -21.45 23.62
C HIS A 22 2.67 -21.89 24.37
N LYS A 23 3.86 -21.47 23.91
CA LYS A 23 5.16 -21.82 24.51
C LYS A 23 6.16 -20.67 24.30
N PRO A 24 7.13 -20.44 25.21
CA PRO A 24 8.17 -19.44 25.00
C PRO A 24 8.91 -19.67 23.67
N GLN A 25 9.04 -18.61 22.87
CA GLN A 25 9.68 -18.64 21.56
C GLN A 25 10.72 -17.52 21.46
N LYS A 26 11.79 -17.77 20.70
CA LYS A 26 12.75 -16.73 20.32
C LYS A 26 12.10 -15.86 19.24
N VAL A 27 12.21 -14.54 19.39
CA VAL A 27 11.65 -13.57 18.45
C VAL A 27 12.74 -12.64 17.93
N ILE A 28 12.53 -12.13 16.71
CA ILE A 28 13.35 -11.08 16.10
C ILE A 28 12.46 -9.83 16.05
N ILE A 29 12.94 -8.72 16.60
CA ILE A 29 12.26 -7.43 16.53
C ILE A 29 12.99 -6.58 15.51
N THR A 30 12.27 -6.13 14.50
CA THR A 30 12.79 -5.24 13.46
C THR A 30 12.01 -3.93 13.54
N PHE A 31 12.71 -2.83 13.81
CA PHE A 31 12.14 -1.50 13.71
C PHE A 31 12.10 -1.13 12.24
N LEU A 32 10.90 -0.87 11.74
CA LEU A 32 10.69 -0.29 10.44
C LEU A 32 10.64 1.22 10.68
N GLU A 33 11.62 1.96 10.17
CA GLU A 33 11.42 3.39 9.97
C GLU A 33 10.25 3.51 9.00
N SER A 34 9.19 4.20 9.41
CA SER A 34 8.20 4.68 8.44
C SER A 34 9.01 5.51 7.45
N ASP A 35 8.98 5.10 6.18
CA ASP A 35 9.65 5.82 5.12
C ASP A 35 9.34 7.32 5.29
N ASN A 36 10.40 8.12 5.17
CA ASN A 36 10.44 9.54 5.48
C ASN A 36 9.12 10.22 5.10
N SER A 37 8.62 11.11 5.96
CA SER A 37 7.46 11.96 5.66
C SER A 37 7.54 12.65 4.29
N GLU A 38 8.74 12.80 3.73
CA GLU A 38 8.98 13.27 2.37
C GLU A 38 8.39 12.37 1.27
N ASP A 39 8.48 11.04 1.39
CA ASP A 39 7.96 10.11 0.37
C ASP A 39 6.42 10.06 0.37
N GLU A 40 5.81 10.14 1.55
CA GLU A 40 4.36 10.30 1.70
C GLU A 40 3.91 11.66 1.13
N GLN A 41 4.64 12.74 1.42
CA GLN A 41 4.34 14.09 0.90
C GLN A 41 4.46 14.15 -0.63
N ILE A 42 5.50 13.55 -1.21
CA ILE A 42 5.70 13.48 -2.67
C ILE A 42 4.55 12.70 -3.32
N THR A 43 4.12 11.60 -2.70
CA THR A 43 3.01 10.78 -3.19
C THR A 43 1.69 11.56 -3.17
N GLU A 44 1.42 12.29 -2.09
CA GLU A 44 0.26 13.17 -1.98
C GLU A 44 0.27 14.29 -3.02
N ASP A 45 1.43 14.93 -3.25
CA ASP A 45 1.59 16.00 -4.22
C ASP A 45 1.35 15.51 -5.65
N ILE A 46 1.88 14.33 -6.01
CA ILE A 46 1.63 13.69 -7.31
C ILE A 46 0.15 13.36 -7.46
N ALA A 47 -0.49 12.82 -6.42
CA ALA A 47 -1.93 12.52 -6.44
C ALA A 47 -2.77 13.79 -6.64
N GLN A 48 -2.41 14.90 -5.98
CA GLN A 48 -3.11 16.18 -6.14
C GLN A 48 -2.90 16.79 -7.53
N LEU A 49 -1.69 16.72 -8.07
CA LEU A 49 -1.37 17.23 -9.40
C LEU A 49 -2.14 16.46 -10.48
N THR A 50 -2.16 15.13 -10.39
CA THR A 50 -2.86 14.26 -11.35
C THR A 50 -4.38 14.43 -11.27
N ALA A 51 -4.94 14.63 -10.07
CA ALA A 51 -6.35 14.95 -9.89
C ALA A 51 -6.73 16.32 -10.48
N LYS A 52 -5.87 17.34 -10.31
CA LYS A 52 -6.10 18.69 -10.88
C LYS A 52 -5.95 18.72 -12.41
N SER A 53 -4.95 18.02 -12.94
CA SER A 53 -4.66 18.01 -14.38
C SER A 53 -5.64 17.15 -15.17
N LYS A 54 -6.49 16.36 -14.50
CA LYS A 54 -7.41 15.40 -15.13
C LYS A 54 -6.69 14.39 -16.02
N SER A 55 -5.40 14.13 -15.74
CA SER A 55 -4.56 13.29 -16.59
C SER A 55 -5.06 11.85 -16.74
N PHE A 56 -5.96 11.41 -15.87
CA PHE A 56 -6.56 10.08 -15.88
C PHE A 56 -8.07 10.08 -16.19
N ASP A 57 -8.64 11.19 -16.65
CA ASP A 57 -10.07 11.23 -16.97
C ASP A 57 -10.43 10.35 -18.18
N PHE A 58 -9.47 10.05 -19.07
CA PHE A 58 -9.63 9.08 -20.16
C PHE A 58 -10.01 7.67 -19.67
N LEU A 59 -9.62 7.29 -18.44
CA LEU A 59 -10.00 6.00 -17.85
C LEU A 59 -11.48 5.92 -17.47
N LYS A 60 -12.20 7.05 -17.43
CA LYS A 60 -13.63 7.11 -17.10
C LYS A 60 -14.53 7.14 -18.33
N GLU A 61 -13.96 7.34 -19.52
CA GLU A 61 -14.72 7.40 -20.76
C GLU A 61 -14.73 6.03 -21.44
N GLU A 62 -15.90 5.38 -21.45
CA GLU A 62 -16.09 4.05 -22.07
C GLU A 62 -15.73 4.03 -23.57
N GLY A 63 -15.80 5.18 -24.26
CA GLY A 63 -15.42 5.30 -25.67
C GLY A 63 -13.91 5.36 -25.92
N GLU A 64 -13.11 5.58 -24.88
CA GLU A 64 -11.64 5.61 -24.94
C GLU A 64 -11.00 4.36 -24.30
N ASP A 65 -11.83 3.41 -23.85
CA ASP A 65 -11.38 2.16 -23.24
C ASP A 65 -10.84 1.17 -24.28
N ILE A 66 -9.54 1.28 -24.56
CA ILE A 66 -8.79 0.39 -25.46
C ILE A 66 -8.55 -1.03 -24.92
N TYR A 67 -9.03 -1.32 -23.70
CA TYR A 67 -8.96 -2.65 -23.09
C TYR A 67 -10.31 -3.37 -23.10
N SER A 68 -11.26 -2.88 -23.90
CA SER A 68 -12.55 -3.55 -24.10
C SER A 68 -12.37 -4.96 -24.70
N ASP A 69 -13.31 -5.86 -24.43
CA ASP A 69 -13.31 -7.21 -25.00
C ASP A 69 -13.30 -7.20 -26.54
N SER A 70 -13.80 -6.12 -27.15
CA SER A 70 -13.75 -5.85 -28.59
C SER A 70 -12.34 -5.56 -29.13
N ASP A 71 -11.44 -5.05 -28.29
CA ASP A 71 -10.06 -4.70 -28.67
C ASP A 71 -9.07 -5.84 -28.42
N LEU A 72 -9.50 -6.91 -27.77
CA LEU A 72 -8.73 -8.13 -27.63
C LEU A 72 -8.51 -8.75 -29.02
N LYS A 73 -7.28 -8.62 -29.53
CA LYS A 73 -6.85 -9.29 -30.77
C LYS A 73 -7.06 -10.79 -30.64
N VAL A 74 -8.10 -11.30 -31.29
CA VAL A 74 -8.40 -12.74 -31.34
C VAL A 74 -7.20 -13.44 -31.99
N LYS A 75 -6.49 -14.26 -31.20
CA LYS A 75 -5.46 -15.16 -31.74
C LYS A 75 -6.17 -16.35 -32.36
N TYR A 76 -6.05 -16.48 -33.68
CA TYR A 76 -6.43 -17.67 -34.45
C TYR A 76 -5.55 -18.87 -34.10
#